data_AF-A0A8B8F7V6-F1
#
_entry.id   AF-A0A8B8F7V6-F1
#
_cell.length_a   1.000
_cell.length_b   1.000
_cell.length_c   1.000
_cell.angle_alpha   90.00
_cell.angle_beta   90.00
_cell.angle_gamma   90.00
#
_symmetry.space_group_name_H-M   'P 1'
#
loop_
_entity.id
_entity.type
_entity.pdbx_description
1 polymer ?
#
loop_
_entity_poly.entity_id
_entity_poly.type
_entity_poly.pdbx_seq_one_letter_code
_entity_poly.pdbx_strand_id
1 'polypeptide(L)'
;MPYNDVGRDNATEKSRQERCMTRAITKRTTIIASIRAIHALSLRADKEPGLIPELLISVDGLDALWSDFNVEDNAVLDCLIELDAVVDYSPDLVPEVRGLVNAAKAVAALYRTATNVDHVHTTPIESNTHTHASLSRLPEIPLPQFNGNLHNWATFRDRFTALVDTRPGLAKNRQTVLPDWLCERFCC
;
A
#
# COMPACT_ATOMS: atom_id res chain seq x y z
N MET A 1 29.97 20.15 -53.34
CA MET A 1 28.90 20.94 -52.69
C MET A 1 28.11 20.03 -51.75
N PRO A 2 28.47 19.89 -50.46
CA PRO A 2 27.69 19.14 -49.49
C PRO A 2 26.97 20.13 -48.55
N TYR A 3 25.68 20.42 -48.79
CA TYR A 3 24.92 21.34 -47.94
C TYR A 3 23.44 20.93 -47.74
N ASN A 4 23.09 19.66 -48.03
CA ASN A 4 21.71 19.15 -47.93
C ASN A 4 21.52 18.00 -46.91
N ASP A 5 22.55 17.64 -46.14
CA ASP A 5 22.49 16.50 -45.22
C ASP A 5 21.81 16.86 -43.88
N VAL A 6 22.16 18.03 -43.33
CA VAL A 6 21.67 18.51 -42.02
C VAL A 6 20.13 18.65 -41.96
N GLY A 7 19.51 19.07 -43.07
CA GLY A 7 18.05 19.20 -43.18
C GLY A 7 17.32 17.86 -43.39
N ARG A 8 18.03 16.78 -43.71
CA ARG A 8 17.46 15.43 -43.79
C ARG A 8 17.57 14.72 -42.45
N ASP A 9 18.70 14.92 -41.78
CA ASP A 9 18.96 14.35 -40.46
C ASP A 9 18.00 14.92 -39.42
N ASN A 10 17.73 16.24 -39.45
CA ASN A 10 16.78 16.87 -38.52
C ASN A 10 15.34 16.37 -38.69
N ALA A 11 14.90 16.11 -39.93
CA ALA A 11 13.55 15.66 -40.23
C ALA A 11 13.37 14.18 -39.82
N THR A 12 14.43 13.39 -39.99
CA THR A 12 14.47 12.00 -39.55
C THR A 12 14.44 11.91 -38.03
N GLU A 13 15.21 12.76 -37.35
CA GLU A 13 15.26 12.82 -35.88
C GLU A 13 13.92 13.25 -35.30
N LYS A 14 13.34 14.33 -35.81
CA LYS A 14 11.99 14.76 -35.43
C LYS A 14 10.95 13.65 -35.59
N SER A 15 10.99 12.92 -36.70
CA SER A 15 10.08 11.79 -36.93
C SER A 15 10.30 10.64 -35.95
N ARG A 16 11.54 10.38 -35.51
CA ARG A 16 11.83 9.37 -34.48
C ARG A 16 11.24 9.78 -33.15
N GLN A 17 11.38 11.05 -32.81
CA GLN A 17 10.92 11.63 -31.56
C GLN A 17 9.40 11.64 -31.44
N GLU A 18 8.68 12.05 -32.49
CA GLU A 18 7.21 11.98 -32.55
C GLU A 18 6.69 10.53 -32.36
N ARG A 19 7.40 9.54 -32.93
CA ARG A 19 7.08 8.12 -32.72
C ARG A 19 7.39 7.65 -31.30
N CYS A 20 8.43 8.18 -30.66
CA CYS A 20 8.76 7.89 -29.27
C CYS A 20 7.64 8.41 -28.35
N MET A 21 7.26 9.68 -28.53
CA MET A 21 6.18 10.34 -27.80
C MET A 21 4.85 9.58 -27.95
N THR A 22 4.46 9.24 -29.18
CA THR A 22 3.22 8.49 -29.45
C THR A 22 3.20 7.16 -28.70
N ARG A 23 4.33 6.44 -28.67
CA ARG A 23 4.45 5.15 -27.99
C ARG A 23 4.34 5.31 -26.48
N ALA A 24 5.07 6.27 -25.90
CA ALA A 24 5.07 6.52 -24.46
C ALA A 24 3.67 6.94 -23.97
N ILE A 25 3.00 7.86 -24.69
CA ILE A 25 1.62 8.26 -24.39
C ILE A 25 0.66 7.07 -24.46
N THR A 26 0.75 6.26 -25.51
CA THR A 26 -0.14 5.10 -25.70
C THR A 26 -0.01 4.14 -24.53
N LYS A 27 1.23 3.76 -24.17
CA LYS A 27 1.48 2.86 -23.04
C LYS A 27 1.05 3.45 -21.71
N ARG A 28 1.40 4.72 -21.43
CA ARG A 28 0.96 5.44 -20.23
C ARG A 28 -0.56 5.41 -20.09
N THR A 29 -1.27 5.67 -21.18
CA THR A 29 -2.74 5.66 -21.22
C THR A 29 -3.31 4.27 -20.96
N THR A 30 -2.71 3.21 -21.52
CA THR A 30 -3.10 1.81 -21.25
C THR A 30 -2.92 1.46 -19.78
N ILE A 31 -1.78 1.82 -19.18
CA ILE A 31 -1.50 1.55 -17.76
C ILE A 31 -2.50 2.30 -16.86
N ILE A 32 -2.77 3.57 -17.13
CA ILE A 32 -3.78 4.36 -16.40
C ILE A 32 -5.16 3.70 -16.50
N ALA A 33 -5.54 3.22 -17.69
CA ALA A 33 -6.81 2.53 -17.88
C ALA A 33 -6.89 1.26 -17.02
N SER A 34 -5.82 0.47 -16.94
CA SER A 34 -5.75 -0.71 -16.06
C SER A 34 -5.86 -0.33 -14.57
N ILE A 35 -5.15 0.70 -14.10
CA ILE A 35 -5.25 1.19 -12.72
C ILE A 35 -6.68 1.65 -12.40
N ARG A 36 -7.31 2.41 -13.32
CA ARG A 36 -8.70 2.86 -13.18
C ARG A 36 -9.69 1.69 -13.13
N ALA A 37 -9.46 0.63 -13.90
CA ALA A 37 -10.29 -0.57 -13.88
C ALA A 37 -10.22 -1.30 -12.53
N ILE A 38 -9.01 -1.45 -11.96
CA ILE A 38 -8.82 -2.09 -10.64
C ILE A 38 -9.44 -1.24 -9.54
N HIS A 39 -9.30 0.08 -9.60
CA HIS A 39 -9.99 0.98 -8.68
C HIS A 39 -11.52 0.90 -8.81
N ALA A 40 -12.06 0.83 -10.03
CA ALA A 40 -13.50 0.62 -10.22
C ALA A 40 -13.97 -0.73 -9.66
N LEU A 41 -13.16 -1.78 -9.79
CA LEU A 41 -13.41 -3.08 -9.15
C LEU A 41 -13.46 -2.94 -7.62
N SER A 42 -12.56 -2.17 -7.02
CA SER A 42 -12.54 -1.96 -5.56
C SER A 42 -13.80 -1.24 -5.06
N LEU A 43 -14.32 -0.28 -5.81
CA LEU A 43 -15.57 0.41 -5.47
C LEU A 43 -16.81 -0.51 -5.53
N ARG A 44 -16.76 -1.56 -6.36
CA ARG A 44 -17.86 -2.54 -6.50
C ARG A 44 -17.81 -3.66 -5.47
N ALA A 45 -16.62 -4.04 -5.02
CA ALA A 45 -16.42 -5.16 -4.09
C ALA A 45 -17.19 -5.02 -2.77
N ASP A 46 -17.49 -3.77 -2.34
CA ASP A 46 -18.32 -3.51 -1.16
C ASP A 46 -19.77 -3.96 -1.33
N LYS A 47 -20.32 -3.78 -2.53
CA LYS A 47 -21.71 -4.15 -2.86
C LYS A 47 -21.83 -5.58 -3.38
N GLU A 48 -20.74 -6.10 -3.94
CA GLU A 48 -20.67 -7.40 -4.61
C GLU A 48 -19.53 -8.22 -3.98
N PRO A 49 -19.74 -8.87 -2.80
CA PRO A 49 -18.69 -9.61 -2.10
C PRO A 49 -18.04 -10.73 -2.93
N GLY A 50 -18.72 -11.25 -3.95
CA GLY A 50 -18.17 -12.22 -4.89
C GLY A 50 -16.99 -11.71 -5.72
N LEU A 51 -16.79 -10.39 -5.82
CA LEU A 51 -15.66 -9.78 -6.51
C LEU A 51 -14.42 -9.62 -5.64
N ILE A 52 -14.52 -9.84 -4.32
CA ILE A 52 -13.39 -9.67 -3.39
C ILE A 52 -12.17 -10.51 -3.79
N PRO A 53 -12.29 -11.80 -4.17
CA PRO A 53 -11.13 -12.59 -4.59
C PRO A 53 -10.43 -12.01 -5.82
N GLU A 54 -11.20 -11.56 -6.82
CA GLU A 54 -10.67 -10.93 -8.04
C GLU A 54 -9.97 -9.60 -7.72
N LEU A 55 -10.54 -8.81 -6.82
CA LEU A 55 -9.93 -7.58 -6.32
C LEU A 55 -8.58 -7.86 -5.66
N LEU A 56 -8.51 -8.82 -4.75
CA LEU A 56 -7.27 -9.13 -4.02
C LEU A 56 -6.14 -9.52 -4.98
N ILE A 57 -6.44 -10.38 -5.97
CA ILE A 57 -5.48 -10.77 -7.01
C ILE A 57 -5.03 -9.55 -7.83
N SER A 58 -5.97 -8.71 -8.25
CA SER A 58 -5.67 -7.56 -9.10
C SER A 58 -4.82 -6.51 -8.40
N VAL A 59 -5.05 -6.30 -7.10
CA VAL A 59 -4.35 -5.31 -6.27
C VAL A 59 -2.89 -5.70 -6.02
N ASP A 60 -2.55 -6.99 -6.03
CA ASP A 60 -1.16 -7.45 -5.92
C ASP A 60 -0.31 -7.01 -7.14
N GLY A 61 -0.94 -6.81 -8.31
CA GLY A 61 -0.28 -6.28 -9.51
C GLY A 61 -0.14 -4.75 -9.56
N LEU A 62 -0.76 -3.99 -8.65
CA LEU A 62 -0.79 -2.53 -8.74
C LEU A 62 0.59 -1.87 -8.56
N ASP A 63 1.51 -2.46 -7.81
CA ASP A 63 2.85 -1.89 -7.66
C ASP A 63 3.66 -1.96 -8.95
N ALA A 64 3.51 -3.05 -9.71
CA ALA A 64 4.12 -3.18 -11.03
C ALA A 64 3.52 -2.15 -12.00
N LEU A 65 2.19 -2.05 -12.07
CA LEU A 65 1.52 -1.04 -12.90
C LEU A 65 1.91 0.39 -12.51
N TRP A 66 2.06 0.67 -11.22
CA TRP A 66 2.55 1.96 -10.75
C TRP A 66 3.99 2.23 -11.20
N SER A 67 4.89 1.24 -11.09
CA SER A 67 6.26 1.37 -11.57
C SER A 67 6.29 1.66 -13.07
N ASP A 68 5.54 0.89 -13.87
CA ASP A 68 5.45 1.07 -15.31
C ASP A 68 4.88 2.44 -15.69
N PHE A 69 3.89 2.93 -14.94
CA PHE A 69 3.36 4.29 -15.13
C PHE A 69 4.45 5.35 -15.00
N ASN A 70 5.31 5.30 -13.97
CA ASN A 70 6.37 6.30 -13.82
C ASN A 70 7.41 6.21 -14.94
N VAL A 71 7.74 5.00 -15.40
CA VAL A 71 8.67 4.80 -16.51
C VAL A 71 8.12 5.47 -17.77
N GLU A 72 6.86 5.20 -18.10
CA GLU A 72 6.25 5.75 -19.31
C GLU A 72 5.90 7.24 -19.17
N ASP A 73 5.57 7.74 -17.98
CA ASP A 73 5.36 9.17 -17.72
C ASP A 73 6.65 9.98 -17.84
N ASN A 74 7.76 9.48 -17.30
CA ASN A 74 9.08 10.08 -17.51
C ASN A 74 9.48 10.06 -18.99
N ALA A 75 9.22 8.96 -19.71
CA ALA A 75 9.48 8.90 -21.15
C ALA A 75 8.66 9.94 -21.94
N VAL A 76 7.43 10.24 -21.52
CA VAL A 76 6.65 11.35 -22.10
C VAL A 76 7.29 12.69 -21.80
N LEU A 77 7.69 12.94 -20.55
CA LEU A 77 8.35 14.18 -20.17
C LEU A 77 9.64 14.40 -20.96
N ASP A 78 10.49 13.37 -21.08
CA ASP A 78 11.72 13.42 -21.88
C ASP A 78 11.41 13.79 -23.33
N CYS A 79 10.44 13.13 -23.97
CA CYS A 79 10.03 13.45 -25.35
C CYS A 79 9.53 14.89 -25.49
N LEU A 80 8.78 15.39 -24.52
CA LEU A 80 8.28 16.78 -24.53
C LEU A 80 9.40 17.79 -24.35
N ILE A 81 10.42 17.49 -23.54
CA ILE A 81 11.60 18.35 -23.36
C ILE A 81 12.33 18.50 -24.69
N GLU A 82 12.67 17.40 -25.36
CA GLU A 82 13.44 17.48 -26.60
C GLU A 82 12.58 17.93 -27.81
N LEU A 83 11.24 17.98 -27.70
CA LEU A 83 10.33 18.66 -28.65
C LEU A 83 10.05 20.13 -28.30
N ASP A 84 10.61 20.66 -27.20
CA ASP A 84 10.33 21.99 -26.65
C ASP A 84 8.83 22.24 -26.37
N ALA A 85 8.12 21.19 -25.94
CA ALA A 85 6.68 21.16 -25.69
C ALA A 85 6.34 20.84 -24.22
N VAL A 86 7.23 21.16 -23.28
CA VAL A 86 7.09 20.82 -21.84
C VAL A 86 5.78 21.36 -21.23
N VAL A 87 5.23 22.44 -21.78
CA VAL A 87 3.94 23.02 -21.36
C VAL A 87 2.76 22.04 -21.46
N ASP A 88 2.87 21.00 -22.30
CA ASP A 88 1.85 19.97 -22.48
C ASP A 88 1.96 18.84 -21.42
N TYR A 89 2.99 18.86 -20.58
CA TYR A 89 3.13 17.90 -19.49
C TYR A 89 2.10 18.17 -18.39
N SER A 90 1.47 17.11 -17.87
CA SER A 90 0.48 17.20 -16.80
C SER A 90 1.08 16.70 -15.47
N PRO A 91 1.56 17.60 -14.59
CA PRO A 91 2.14 17.20 -13.31
C PRO A 91 1.10 16.64 -12.34
N ASP A 92 -0.17 17.01 -12.51
CA ASP A 92 -1.28 16.56 -11.64
C ASP A 92 -1.69 15.10 -11.88
N LEU A 93 -1.28 14.52 -13.01
CA LEU A 93 -1.61 13.14 -13.36
C LEU A 93 -0.95 12.13 -12.41
N VAL A 94 0.28 12.40 -11.97
CA VAL A 94 1.03 11.52 -11.04
C VAL A 94 0.31 11.35 -9.69
N PRO A 95 -0.06 12.42 -8.96
CA PRO A 95 -0.82 12.27 -7.72
C PRO A 95 -2.23 11.70 -7.93
N GLU A 96 -2.90 12.01 -9.05
CA GLU A 96 -4.20 11.40 -9.39
C GLU A 96 -4.09 9.87 -9.47
N VAL A 97 -3.18 9.36 -10.30
CA VAL A 97 -2.99 7.93 -10.52
C VAL A 97 -2.52 7.25 -9.23
N ARG A 98 -1.64 7.90 -8.45
CA ARG A 98 -1.23 7.42 -7.13
C ARG A 98 -2.42 7.29 -6.18
N GLY A 99 -3.33 8.27 -6.18
CA GLY A 99 -4.54 8.27 -5.39
C GLY A 99 -5.40 7.03 -5.66
N LEU A 100 -5.58 6.68 -6.93
CA LEU A 100 -6.32 5.48 -7.34
C LEU A 100 -5.67 4.18 -6.83
N VAL A 101 -4.35 4.07 -6.96
CA VAL A 101 -3.58 2.92 -6.45
C VAL A 101 -3.76 2.76 -4.94
N ASN A 102 -3.61 3.86 -4.19
CA ASN A 102 -3.74 3.85 -2.74
C ASN A 102 -5.16 3.50 -2.28
N ALA A 103 -6.17 4.07 -2.95
CA ALA A 103 -7.57 3.80 -2.64
C ALA A 103 -7.92 2.32 -2.85
N ALA A 104 -7.53 1.72 -3.98
CA ALA A 104 -7.77 0.31 -4.26
C ALA A 104 -7.08 -0.61 -3.24
N LYS A 105 -5.82 -0.30 -2.86
CA LYS A 105 -5.08 -1.02 -1.83
C LYS A 105 -5.71 -0.93 -0.45
N ALA A 106 -6.21 0.25 -0.07
CA ALA A 106 -6.86 0.46 1.22
C ALA A 106 -8.13 -0.40 1.34
N VAL A 107 -8.96 -0.44 0.28
CA VAL A 107 -10.16 -1.29 0.24
C VAL A 107 -9.78 -2.78 0.36
N ALA A 108 -8.79 -3.24 -0.40
CA ALA A 108 -8.33 -4.63 -0.32
C ALA A 108 -7.79 -5.01 1.08
N ALA A 109 -7.12 -4.08 1.77
CA ALA A 109 -6.61 -4.32 3.12
C ALA A 109 -7.74 -4.63 4.12
N LEU A 110 -8.90 -3.98 4.01
CA LEU A 110 -10.06 -4.24 4.87
C LEU A 110 -10.49 -5.71 4.80
N TYR A 111 -10.58 -6.26 3.58
CA TYR A 111 -10.99 -7.66 3.39
C TYR A 111 -9.93 -8.67 3.84
N ARG A 112 -8.64 -8.37 3.65
CA ARG A 112 -7.55 -9.23 4.18
C ARG A 112 -7.57 -9.31 5.71
N THR A 113 -8.02 -8.25 6.40
CA THR A 113 -8.15 -8.28 7.86
C THR A 113 -9.39 -9.06 8.32
N ALA A 114 -10.51 -8.97 7.60
CA ALA A 114 -11.75 -9.66 7.93
C ALA A 114 -11.64 -11.19 7.84
N THR A 115 -10.93 -11.72 6.83
CA THR A 115 -10.74 -13.17 6.65
C THR A 115 -9.94 -13.86 7.75
N ASN A 116 -9.24 -13.09 8.60
CA ASN A 116 -8.45 -13.63 9.71
C ASN A 116 -9.24 -13.77 11.02
N VAL A 117 -10.51 -13.30 11.09
CA VAL A 117 -11.30 -13.26 12.33
C VAL A 117 -12.33 -14.40 12.45
N ASP A 118 -12.64 -15.12 11.37
CA ASP A 118 -13.72 -16.12 11.34
C ASP A 118 -13.35 -17.56 11.78
N HIS A 119 -12.23 -17.75 12.49
CA HIS A 119 -11.85 -19.07 13.05
C HIS A 119 -12.11 -19.23 14.56
N VAL A 120 -13.16 -18.59 15.08
CA VAL A 120 -13.80 -19.00 16.35
C VAL A 120 -15.24 -19.43 16.07
N HIS A 121 -15.40 -20.61 15.48
CA HIS A 121 -16.67 -21.32 15.47
C HIS A 121 -17.00 -21.77 16.90
N THR A 122 -17.89 -21.04 17.58
CA THR A 122 -18.59 -21.55 18.76
C THR A 122 -19.93 -22.06 18.28
N THR A 123 -20.04 -23.37 18.03
CA THR A 123 -21.33 -24.02 17.80
C THR A 123 -22.03 -24.26 19.14
N PRO A 124 -23.36 -24.07 19.23
CA PRO A 124 -24.13 -24.41 20.41
C PRO A 124 -24.53 -25.90 20.34
N ILE A 125 -24.00 -26.72 21.24
CA ILE A 125 -24.53 -28.07 21.49
C ILE A 125 -24.81 -28.20 22.98
N GLU A 126 -26.07 -28.48 23.26
CA GLU A 126 -26.66 -28.68 24.58
C GLU A 126 -26.23 -30.01 25.23
N SER A 127 -26.30 -30.02 26.56
CA SER A 127 -26.48 -31.18 27.46
C SER A 127 -25.30 -32.16 27.65
N ASN A 128 -24.57 -32.08 28.77
CA ASN A 128 -24.98 -32.65 30.06
C ASN A 128 -23.84 -32.59 31.11
N THR A 129 -24.27 -32.29 32.34
CA THR A 129 -23.63 -32.47 33.65
C THR A 129 -22.26 -33.15 33.72
N HIS A 130 -21.25 -32.46 34.27
CA HIS A 130 -20.38 -32.99 35.33
C HIS A 130 -19.70 -31.83 36.07
N THR A 131 -20.13 -31.60 37.31
CA THR A 131 -19.44 -30.78 38.31
C THR A 131 -18.10 -31.42 38.63
N HIS A 132 -17.00 -30.87 38.12
CA HIS A 132 -15.66 -31.12 38.67
C HIS A 132 -14.98 -29.81 39.02
N ALA A 133 -14.52 -29.80 40.25
CA ALA A 133 -14.06 -28.65 41.01
C ALA A 133 -12.90 -27.89 40.36
N SER A 134 -12.98 -26.58 40.59
CA SER A 134 -11.99 -25.54 40.38
C SER A 134 -10.56 -25.97 40.70
N LEU A 135 -9.71 -26.03 39.66
CA LEU A 135 -8.29 -25.72 39.80
C LEU A 135 -8.06 -24.34 39.18
N SER A 136 -8.02 -23.34 40.07
CA SER A 136 -7.35 -22.04 39.96
C SER A 136 -6.76 -21.68 38.59
N ARG A 137 -7.62 -21.30 37.64
CA ARG A 137 -7.18 -20.48 36.50
C ARG A 137 -7.16 -19.03 36.94
N LEU A 138 -6.00 -18.40 36.76
CA LEU A 138 -5.80 -16.98 36.97
C LEU A 138 -6.87 -16.22 36.15
N PRO A 139 -7.51 -15.17 36.68
CA PRO A 139 -8.46 -14.37 35.93
C PRO A 139 -7.82 -13.94 34.62
N GLU A 140 -8.53 -14.11 33.51
CA GLU A 140 -8.04 -13.72 32.20
C GLU A 140 -7.92 -12.19 32.16
N ILE A 141 -6.69 -11.69 32.22
CA ILE A 141 -6.42 -10.26 32.14
C ILE A 141 -6.54 -9.88 30.66
N PRO A 142 -7.56 -9.10 30.26
CA PRO A 142 -7.75 -8.77 28.87
C PRO A 142 -6.55 -7.96 28.37
N LEU A 143 -5.93 -8.43 27.27
CA LEU A 143 -4.85 -7.71 26.63
C LEU A 143 -5.37 -6.35 26.14
N PRO A 144 -4.65 -5.26 26.38
CA PRO A 144 -5.06 -3.95 25.92
C PRO A 144 -5.08 -3.97 24.39
N GLN A 145 -6.18 -3.53 23.79
CA GLN A 145 -6.33 -3.40 22.35
C GLN A 145 -6.19 -1.92 21.97
N PHE A 146 -5.41 -1.63 20.93
CA PHE A 146 -5.26 -0.28 20.39
C PHE A 146 -6.04 -0.16 19.08
N ASN A 147 -6.98 0.79 19.04
CA ASN A 147 -7.90 0.97 17.91
C ASN A 147 -7.38 1.96 16.84
N GLY A 148 -6.09 2.31 16.88
CA GLY A 148 -5.47 3.24 15.92
C GLY A 148 -5.77 4.72 16.17
N ASN A 149 -6.58 5.08 17.17
CA ASN A 149 -6.87 6.47 17.51
C ASN A 149 -5.74 7.07 18.36
N LEU A 150 -5.09 8.12 17.84
CA LEU A 150 -3.95 8.78 18.48
C LEU A 150 -4.27 9.36 19.87
N HIS A 151 -5.50 9.81 20.11
CA HIS A 151 -5.90 10.34 21.42
C HIS A 151 -5.88 9.26 22.53
N ASN A 152 -6.11 7.99 22.15
CA ASN A 152 -6.13 6.86 23.08
C ASN A 152 -4.75 6.22 23.29
N TRP A 153 -3.71 6.75 22.63
CA TRP A 153 -2.36 6.19 22.65
C TRP A 153 -1.72 6.23 24.04
N ALA A 154 -1.85 7.35 24.76
CA ALA A 154 -1.31 7.48 26.11
C ALA A 154 -1.95 6.45 27.06
N THR A 155 -3.28 6.35 27.05
CA THR A 155 -4.04 5.39 27.86
C THR A 155 -3.77 3.93 27.51
N PHE A 156 -3.50 3.62 26.23
CA PHE A 156 -3.07 2.29 25.81
C PHE A 156 -1.67 1.97 26.32
N ARG A 157 -0.71 2.89 26.13
CA ARG A 157 0.68 2.75 26.57
C ARG A 157 0.75 2.51 28.07
N ASP A 158 0.04 3.30 28.87
CA ASP A 158 0.06 3.18 30.33
C ASP A 158 -0.48 1.83 30.80
N ARG A 159 -1.57 1.34 30.19
CA ARG A 159 -2.13 0.01 30.48
C ARG A 159 -1.20 -1.11 30.03
N PHE A 160 -0.57 -0.98 28.87
CA PHE A 160 0.41 -1.95 28.38
C PHE A 160 1.64 -2.01 29.30
N THR A 161 2.19 -0.86 29.70
CA THR A 161 3.33 -0.77 30.62
C THR A 161 3.00 -1.36 32.00
N ALA A 162 1.78 -1.13 32.51
CA ALA A 162 1.34 -1.72 33.78
C ALA A 162 1.11 -3.23 33.71
N LEU A 163 0.76 -3.77 32.54
CA LEU A 163 0.52 -5.21 32.32
C LEU A 163 1.78 -5.98 31.96
N VAL A 164 2.75 -5.32 31.32
CA VAL A 164 4.09 -5.85 31.09
C VAL A 164 4.88 -5.67 32.37
N ASP A 165 4.51 -6.44 33.40
CA ASP A 165 5.32 -6.49 34.61
C ASP A 165 6.50 -7.45 34.43
N THR A 166 7.64 -6.90 34.80
CA THR A 166 9.00 -7.41 34.74
C THR A 166 9.12 -8.74 35.46
N ARG A 167 9.21 -9.85 34.72
CA ARG A 167 9.57 -11.17 35.28
C ARG A 167 11.01 -11.12 35.80
N PRO A 168 11.29 -11.18 37.13
CA PRO A 168 12.64 -11.14 37.68
C PRO A 168 13.33 -12.51 37.55
N GLY A 169 13.38 -13.02 36.31
CA GLY A 169 13.91 -14.32 35.96
C GLY A 169 14.22 -14.48 34.47
N LEU A 170 13.87 -13.50 33.63
CA LEU A 170 14.25 -13.45 32.20
C LEU A 170 15.42 -12.51 31.92
N ALA A 171 16.24 -12.22 32.93
CA ALA A 171 17.48 -11.45 32.79
C ALA A 171 18.66 -12.34 32.37
N LYS A 172 18.47 -13.18 31.36
CA LYS A 172 19.49 -13.96 30.65
C LYS A 172 18.83 -14.26 29.29
N ASN A 173 18.90 -13.45 28.23
CA ASN A 173 20.08 -12.96 27.56
C ASN A 173 19.62 -11.77 26.68
N ARG A 174 19.87 -10.51 27.10
CA ARG A 174 19.80 -9.36 26.20
C ARG A 174 21.22 -8.89 25.96
N GLN A 175 21.85 -9.41 24.91
CA GLN A 175 22.83 -8.61 24.18
C GLN A 175 22.08 -7.93 23.04
N THR A 176 21.34 -6.87 23.39
CA THR A 176 20.97 -5.84 22.42
C THR A 176 22.20 -4.98 22.21
N VAL A 177 22.78 -5.05 21.01
CA VAL A 177 23.51 -3.91 20.46
C VAL A 177 22.64 -3.41 19.31
N LEU A 178 21.81 -2.41 19.58
CA LEU A 178 21.23 -1.54 18.56
C LEU A 178 21.72 -0.12 18.87
N PRO A 179 22.04 0.68 17.85
CA PRO A 179 23.05 1.73 17.95
C PRO A 179 22.46 3.07 18.39
N ASP A 180 23.34 3.92 18.93
CA ASP A 180 23.09 5.17 19.67
C ASP A 180 22.38 6.32 18.93
N TRP A 181 21.77 6.12 17.77
CA TRP A 181 21.25 7.23 16.94
C TRP A 181 19.77 7.61 17.17
N LEU A 182 19.07 7.02 18.14
CA LEU A 182 17.63 7.27 18.37
C LEU A 182 17.29 8.05 19.65
N CYS A 183 18.26 8.69 20.32
CA CYS A 183 18.00 9.39 21.60
C CYS A 183 18.08 10.93 21.57
N GLU A 184 18.30 11.58 20.43
CA GLU A 184 18.41 13.06 20.39
C GLU A 184 17.52 13.68 19.31
N ARG A 185 16.21 13.82 19.58
CA ARG A 185 15.44 14.91 18.95
C ARG A 185 14.11 15.33 19.57
N PHE A 186 13.88 15.12 20.86
CA PHE A 186 12.75 15.75 21.56
C PHE A 186 13.10 16.04 23.03
N CYS A 187 13.96 17.03 23.24
CA CYS A 187 13.97 17.87 24.44
C CYS A 187 14.49 19.25 24.04
N CYS A 188 13.76 20.28 24.51
CA CYS A 188 13.81 21.72 24.20
C CYS A 188 13.03 22.12 22.94
#